data_AF-A0A1G5USI7-F1
#
_entry.id   AF-A0A1G5USI7-F1
#
_cell.length_a   1.000
_cell.length_b   1.000
_cell.length_c   1.000
_cell.angle_alpha   90.00
_cell.angle_beta   90.00
_cell.angle_gamma   90.00
#
_symmetry.space_group_name_H-M   'P 1'
#
loop_
_entity.id
_entity.type
_entity.pdbx_description
1 polymer ?
#
loop_
_entity_poly.entity_id
_entity_poly.type
_entity_poly.pdbx_seq_one_letter_code
_entity_poly.pdbx_strand_id
1 'polypeptide(L)'
;MPDPLVGNVIVRHIDELEAALRFAHNTMQPMLAKAIAAVIEDKRRDLAWAGEEPANLDETIWLAPEEWRIPGKPDDDDFYLSFSLDTTPCIDGHEPETWVGTLCGFAGATVRFSASTDGVGQREWKALLRSQGALLDELVDRGFLCDPRTGDIALTIPIDRALLALGFEEETLEAALAPLAAGIDRIVASRSVFDRLVQVIKGKMPS
;
A
#
# COMPACT_ATOMS: atom_id res chain seq x y z
N MET A 1 13.23 -5.51 -30.08
CA MET A 1 13.02 -6.82 -30.74
C MET A 1 12.96 -7.86 -29.65
N PRO A 2 11.95 -8.75 -29.60
CA PRO A 2 11.92 -9.82 -28.62
C PRO A 2 13.14 -10.72 -28.84
N ASP A 3 13.85 -11.04 -27.77
CA ASP A 3 15.03 -11.89 -27.82
C ASP A 3 14.59 -13.32 -28.24
N PRO A 4 15.04 -13.85 -29.39
CA PRO A 4 14.67 -15.19 -29.85
C PRO A 4 14.96 -16.29 -28.82
N LEU A 5 15.89 -16.04 -27.90
CA LEU A 5 16.22 -16.96 -26.81
C LEU A 5 15.10 -17.07 -25.77
N VAL A 6 14.38 -15.98 -25.49
CA VAL A 6 13.27 -15.96 -24.52
C VAL A 6 12.11 -16.81 -25.04
N GLY A 7 11.76 -16.69 -26.32
CA GLY A 7 10.70 -17.51 -26.93
C GLY A 7 11.00 -19.02 -26.85
N ASN A 8 12.27 -19.41 -27.00
CA ASN A 8 12.70 -20.82 -26.85
C ASN A 8 12.53 -21.31 -25.42
N VAL A 9 12.96 -20.51 -24.42
CA VAL A 9 12.79 -20.83 -23.00
C VAL A 9 11.31 -20.98 -22.66
N ILE A 10 10.46 -20.03 -23.09
CA ILE A 10 9.01 -20.08 -22.85
C ILE A 10 8.42 -21.36 -23.41
N VAL A 11 8.67 -21.67 -24.70
CA VAL A 11 8.08 -22.87 -25.33
C VAL A 11 8.57 -24.16 -24.67
N ARG A 12 9.84 -24.23 -24.26
CA ARG A 12 10.39 -25.42 -23.59
C ARG A 12 9.88 -25.64 -22.18
N HIS A 13 9.50 -24.56 -21.50
CA HIS A 13 9.08 -24.59 -20.10
C HIS A 13 7.62 -24.14 -19.91
N ILE A 14 6.80 -24.23 -20.97
CA ILE A 14 5.45 -23.66 -20.95
C ILE A 14 4.57 -24.32 -19.89
N ASP A 15 4.70 -25.64 -19.72
CA ASP A 15 3.94 -26.38 -18.72
C ASP A 15 4.32 -25.95 -17.30
N GLU A 16 5.61 -25.72 -17.01
CA GLU A 16 6.06 -25.22 -15.71
C GLU A 16 5.64 -23.78 -15.46
N LEU A 17 5.69 -22.91 -16.47
CA LEU A 17 5.28 -21.50 -16.36
C LEU A 17 3.77 -21.40 -16.07
N GLU A 18 2.94 -22.14 -16.82
CA GLU A 18 1.50 -22.20 -16.63
C GLU A 18 1.14 -22.81 -15.26
N ALA A 19 1.84 -23.87 -14.84
CA ALA A 19 1.65 -24.47 -13.53
C ALA A 19 2.05 -23.51 -12.40
N ALA A 20 3.15 -22.78 -12.55
CA ALA A 20 3.63 -21.80 -11.58
C ALA A 20 2.65 -20.63 -11.43
N LEU A 21 2.15 -20.07 -12.53
CA LEU A 21 1.12 -19.02 -12.50
C LEU A 21 -0.15 -19.53 -11.82
N ARG A 22 -0.63 -20.73 -12.18
CA ARG A 22 -1.81 -21.32 -11.56
C ARG A 22 -1.62 -21.53 -10.06
N PHE A 23 -0.45 -21.97 -9.62
CA PHE A 23 -0.15 -22.16 -8.19
C PHE A 23 -0.05 -20.81 -7.47
N ALA A 24 0.58 -19.81 -8.09
CA ALA A 24 0.64 -18.46 -7.55
C ALA A 24 -0.78 -17.90 -7.32
N HIS A 25 -1.67 -18.03 -8.31
CA HIS A 25 -3.03 -17.52 -8.22
C HIS A 25 -3.93 -18.29 -7.25
N ASN A 26 -3.91 -19.61 -7.30
CA ASN A 26 -4.89 -20.42 -6.55
C ASN A 26 -4.41 -20.83 -5.15
N THR A 27 -3.13 -20.66 -4.84
CA THR A 27 -2.55 -21.12 -3.57
C THR A 27 -1.80 -19.99 -2.87
N MET A 28 -0.80 -19.40 -3.52
CA MET A 28 0.04 -18.39 -2.86
C MET A 28 -0.71 -17.09 -2.59
N GLN A 29 -1.50 -16.60 -3.54
CA GLN A 29 -2.26 -15.36 -3.39
C GLN A 29 -3.31 -15.43 -2.26
N PRO A 30 -4.16 -16.47 -2.15
CA PRO A 30 -5.08 -16.59 -1.02
C PRO A 30 -4.37 -16.65 0.34
N MET A 31 -3.24 -17.37 0.41
CA MET A 31 -2.46 -17.46 1.65
C MET A 31 -1.89 -16.09 2.04
N LEU A 32 -1.37 -15.37 1.06
CA LEU A 32 -0.87 -14.02 1.22
C LEU A 32 -1.98 -13.03 1.61
N ALA A 33 -3.15 -13.11 0.95
CA ALA A 33 -4.31 -12.27 1.25
C ALA A 33 -4.72 -12.42 2.71
N LYS A 34 -4.85 -13.68 3.18
CA LYS A 34 -5.17 -13.99 4.57
C LYS A 34 -4.12 -13.44 5.55
N ALA A 35 -2.84 -13.60 5.24
CA ALA A 35 -1.76 -13.15 6.11
C ALA A 35 -1.68 -11.61 6.18
N ILE A 36 -1.85 -10.91 5.05
CA ILE A 36 -1.94 -9.44 5.01
C ILE A 36 -3.18 -8.98 5.80
N ALA A 37 -4.35 -9.58 5.55
CA ALA A 37 -5.58 -9.24 6.26
C ALA A 37 -5.42 -9.36 7.78
N ALA A 38 -4.77 -10.43 8.26
CA ALA A 38 -4.48 -10.62 9.68
C ALA A 38 -3.61 -9.49 10.25
N VAL A 39 -2.52 -9.12 9.56
CA VAL A 39 -1.64 -8.02 10.00
C VAL A 39 -2.38 -6.68 10.05
N ILE A 40 -3.19 -6.39 9.04
CA ILE A 40 -3.97 -5.15 8.97
C ILE A 40 -5.04 -5.12 10.06
N GLU A 41 -5.79 -6.20 10.24
CA GLU A 41 -6.86 -6.29 11.23
C GLU A 41 -6.34 -6.20 12.67
N ASP A 42 -5.22 -6.88 12.97
CA ASP A 42 -4.57 -6.78 14.28
C ASP A 42 -4.18 -5.33 14.58
N LYS A 43 -3.51 -4.64 13.65
CA LYS A 43 -3.15 -3.23 13.81
C LYS A 43 -4.36 -2.32 13.91
N ARG A 44 -5.38 -2.54 13.09
CA ARG A 44 -6.62 -1.75 13.09
C ARG A 44 -7.32 -1.83 14.44
N ARG A 45 -7.44 -3.04 15.02
CA ARG A 45 -8.01 -3.27 16.36
C ARG A 45 -7.17 -2.63 17.45
N ASP A 46 -5.86 -2.87 17.43
CA ASP A 46 -4.92 -2.36 18.45
C ASP A 46 -4.92 -0.83 18.52
N LEU A 47 -5.05 -0.17 17.37
CA LEU A 47 -5.05 1.29 17.25
C LEU A 47 -6.44 1.91 17.35
N ALA A 48 -7.50 1.10 17.37
CA ALA A 48 -8.90 1.53 17.24
C ALA A 48 -9.13 2.42 16.01
N TRP A 49 -8.53 2.05 14.87
CA TRP A 49 -8.68 2.77 13.60
C TRP A 49 -9.91 2.27 12.83
N ALA A 50 -10.49 3.16 12.03
CA ALA A 50 -11.43 2.82 10.99
C ALA A 50 -10.72 2.07 9.86
N GLY A 51 -11.49 1.28 9.12
CA GLY A 51 -11.05 0.42 8.03
C GLY A 51 -11.91 -0.82 7.96
N GLU A 52 -11.74 -1.59 6.89
CA GLU A 52 -12.45 -2.85 6.67
C GLU A 52 -11.48 -4.03 6.72
N GLU A 53 -11.98 -5.19 7.15
CA GLU A 53 -11.25 -6.46 7.00
C GLU A 53 -11.30 -6.84 5.52
N PRO A 54 -10.16 -6.86 4.81
CA PRO A 54 -10.20 -7.11 3.38
C PRO A 54 -10.52 -8.58 3.09
N ALA A 55 -11.49 -8.84 2.21
CA ALA A 55 -11.86 -10.21 1.86
C ALA A 55 -10.84 -10.86 0.91
N ASN A 56 -10.15 -10.04 0.12
CA ASN A 56 -9.09 -10.44 -0.81
C ASN A 56 -8.19 -9.23 -1.14
N LEU A 57 -7.16 -9.43 -1.96
CA LEU A 57 -6.21 -8.38 -2.35
C LEU A 57 -6.67 -7.52 -3.53
N ASP A 58 -7.84 -7.78 -4.12
CA ASP A 58 -8.42 -6.94 -5.18
C ASP A 58 -9.27 -5.80 -4.60
N GLU A 59 -9.58 -5.87 -3.30
CA GLU A 59 -10.27 -4.82 -2.56
C GLU A 59 -9.29 -3.78 -2.02
N THR A 60 -9.75 -2.54 -1.90
CA THR A 60 -8.96 -1.46 -1.30
C THR A 60 -8.75 -1.74 0.18
N ILE A 61 -7.50 -2.00 0.57
CA ILE A 61 -7.12 -2.16 1.96
C ILE A 61 -6.76 -0.79 2.53
N TRP A 62 -7.63 -0.22 3.35
CA TRP A 62 -7.43 1.12 3.90
C TRP A 62 -7.63 1.16 5.41
N LEU A 63 -6.99 2.15 6.04
CA LEU A 63 -7.05 2.38 7.47
C LEU A 63 -6.91 3.87 7.78
N ALA A 64 -7.68 4.35 8.75
CA ALA A 64 -7.66 5.75 9.16
C ALA A 64 -8.00 5.90 10.65
N PRO A 65 -7.35 6.81 11.38
CA PRO A 65 -7.80 7.21 12.71
C PRO A 65 -9.24 7.73 12.71
N GLU A 66 -10.06 7.27 13.65
CA GLU A 66 -11.45 7.72 13.80
C GLU A 66 -11.56 9.24 14.04
N GLU A 67 -10.56 9.86 14.66
CA GLU A 67 -10.56 11.32 14.90
C GLU A 67 -10.39 12.14 13.60
N TRP A 68 -10.02 11.49 12.51
CA TRP A 68 -9.90 12.10 11.18
C TRP A 68 -11.12 11.89 10.31
N ARG A 69 -12.18 11.27 10.83
CA ARG A 69 -13.47 11.16 10.13
C ARG A 69 -14.05 12.55 9.85
N ILE A 70 -14.57 12.74 8.63
CA ILE A 70 -15.28 13.95 8.24
C ILE A 70 -16.68 13.91 8.87
N PRO A 71 -17.14 14.98 9.54
CA PRO A 71 -18.51 15.03 10.03
C PRO A 71 -19.50 14.96 8.85
N GLY A 72 -20.25 13.86 8.77
CA GLY A 72 -21.17 13.55 7.68
C GLY A 72 -22.43 12.84 8.15
N LYS A 73 -23.10 12.15 7.24
CA LYS A 73 -24.23 11.29 7.61
C LYS A 73 -23.72 10.05 8.36
N PRO A 74 -24.59 9.40 9.15
CA PRO A 74 -24.34 8.01 9.54
C PRO A 74 -24.08 7.22 8.26
N ASP A 75 -23.01 6.43 8.25
CA ASP A 75 -22.53 5.59 7.13
C ASP A 75 -21.63 6.28 6.08
N ASP A 76 -21.24 7.55 6.27
CA ASP A 76 -20.16 8.15 5.47
C ASP A 76 -18.78 7.74 6.06
N ASP A 77 -18.00 6.95 5.31
CA ASP A 77 -16.60 6.61 5.59
C ASP A 77 -15.64 7.60 4.93
N ASP A 78 -15.99 8.89 4.96
CA ASP A 78 -15.13 9.96 4.44
C ASP A 78 -14.12 10.39 5.51
N PHE A 79 -12.84 10.45 5.14
CA PHE A 79 -11.78 10.87 6.03
C PHE A 79 -11.01 12.08 5.48
N TYR A 80 -10.63 12.98 6.38
CA TYR A 80 -9.72 14.08 6.03
C TYR A 80 -8.37 13.53 5.54
N LEU A 81 -7.96 12.39 6.08
CA LEU A 81 -6.80 11.64 5.62
C LEU A 81 -7.01 10.15 5.91
N SER A 82 -6.67 9.29 4.97
CA SER A 82 -6.66 7.83 5.12
C SER A 82 -5.38 7.27 4.51
N PHE A 83 -5.02 6.05 4.89
CA PHE A 83 -3.89 5.33 4.29
C PHE A 83 -4.37 4.05 3.64
N SER A 84 -4.01 3.86 2.38
CA SER A 84 -4.35 2.66 1.61
C SER A 84 -3.08 1.89 1.27
N LEU A 85 -3.14 0.56 1.33
CA LEU A 85 -2.10 -0.31 0.80
C LEU A 85 -2.23 -0.37 -0.72
N ASP A 86 -1.33 0.32 -1.40
CA ASP A 86 -1.27 0.40 -2.86
C ASP A 86 -0.06 -0.36 -3.40
N THR A 87 -0.09 -0.58 -4.72
CA THR A 87 1.03 -1.07 -5.49
C THR A 87 1.68 0.06 -6.30
N THR A 88 2.95 -0.10 -6.66
CA THR A 88 3.57 0.66 -7.74
C THR A 88 3.79 -0.27 -8.93
N PRO A 89 3.48 0.19 -10.16
CA PRO A 89 3.72 -0.63 -11.35
C PRO A 89 5.21 -0.87 -11.57
N CYS A 90 5.52 -1.81 -12.45
CA CYS A 90 6.87 -2.06 -12.94
C CYS A 90 7.42 -0.82 -13.67
N ILE A 91 8.74 -0.81 -13.92
CA ILE A 91 9.44 0.29 -14.61
C ILE A 91 8.90 0.52 -16.03
N ASP A 92 8.34 -0.51 -16.67
CA ASP A 92 7.70 -0.42 -17.98
C ASP A 92 6.24 0.09 -17.95
N GLY A 93 5.72 0.37 -16.75
CA GLY A 93 4.37 0.89 -16.53
C GLY A 93 3.29 -0.19 -16.41
N HIS A 94 3.65 -1.48 -16.46
CA HIS A 94 2.71 -2.59 -16.30
C HIS A 94 2.68 -3.12 -14.86
N GLU A 95 1.52 -3.58 -14.41
CA GLU A 95 1.41 -4.29 -13.14
C GLU A 95 1.96 -5.71 -13.28
N PRO A 96 2.64 -6.26 -12.26
CA PRO A 96 2.94 -7.67 -12.21
C PRO A 96 1.65 -8.50 -12.29
N GLU A 97 1.70 -9.65 -12.98
CA GLU A 97 0.57 -10.56 -13.10
C GLU A 97 0.07 -11.09 -11.73
N THR A 98 0.94 -11.13 -10.73
CA THR A 98 0.63 -11.67 -9.41
C THR A 98 1.06 -10.72 -8.30
N TRP A 99 0.30 -10.72 -7.21
CA TRP A 99 0.67 -10.05 -5.96
C TRP A 99 2.01 -10.54 -5.39
N VAL A 100 2.33 -11.82 -5.59
CA VAL A 100 3.65 -12.39 -5.24
C VAL A 100 4.75 -11.68 -6.03
N GLY A 101 4.54 -11.45 -7.33
CA GLY A 101 5.44 -10.66 -8.17
C GLY A 101 5.62 -9.23 -7.65
N THR A 102 4.54 -8.57 -7.26
CA THR A 102 4.56 -7.22 -6.68
C THR A 102 5.34 -7.15 -5.38
N LEU A 103 5.09 -8.05 -4.43
CA LEU A 103 5.79 -8.10 -3.14
C LEU A 103 7.25 -8.51 -3.28
N CYS A 104 7.56 -9.37 -4.25
CA CYS A 104 8.95 -9.63 -4.61
C CYS A 104 9.58 -8.38 -5.24
N GLY A 105 8.82 -7.48 -5.82
CA GLY A 105 9.32 -6.34 -6.58
C GLY A 105 9.89 -6.72 -7.95
N PHE A 106 9.17 -7.60 -8.63
CA PHE A 106 9.38 -7.89 -10.04
C PHE A 106 9.43 -6.59 -10.85
N ALA A 107 10.48 -6.44 -11.66
CA ALA A 107 10.71 -5.27 -12.51
C ALA A 107 10.52 -3.90 -11.81
N GLY A 108 10.83 -3.82 -10.51
CA GLY A 108 10.75 -2.59 -9.72
C GLY A 108 9.36 -2.28 -9.15
N ALA A 109 8.38 -3.17 -9.32
CA ALA A 109 7.12 -3.07 -8.61
C ALA A 109 7.34 -3.06 -7.09
N THR A 110 6.44 -2.45 -6.33
CA THR A 110 6.50 -2.44 -4.87
C THR A 110 5.10 -2.36 -4.28
N VAL A 111 5.01 -2.56 -2.97
CA VAL A 111 3.84 -2.21 -2.17
C VAL A 111 4.16 -1.01 -1.28
N ARG A 112 3.17 -0.17 -1.02
CA ARG A 112 3.32 1.05 -0.21
C ARG A 112 2.03 1.40 0.51
N PHE A 113 2.14 2.09 1.64
CA PHE A 113 1.00 2.83 2.18
C PHE A 113 0.96 4.22 1.55
N SER A 114 -0.10 4.56 0.82
CA SER A 114 -0.31 5.90 0.26
C SER A 114 -1.34 6.65 1.09
N ALA A 115 -1.09 7.93 1.34
CA ALA A 115 -2.07 8.81 1.97
C ALA A 115 -3.05 9.37 0.92
N SER A 116 -4.34 9.30 1.23
CA SER A 116 -5.45 9.85 0.44
C SER A 116 -6.34 10.76 1.29
N THR A 117 -7.18 11.56 0.65
CA THR A 117 -8.12 12.47 1.33
C THR A 117 -9.44 12.51 0.57
N ASP A 118 -10.55 12.46 1.31
CA ASP A 118 -11.91 12.66 0.76
C ASP A 118 -12.36 14.12 0.90
N GLY A 119 -11.64 14.91 1.69
CA GLY A 119 -12.03 16.29 2.01
C GLY A 119 -11.80 17.29 0.87
N VAL A 120 -10.89 17.00 -0.07
CA VAL A 120 -10.58 17.91 -1.18
C VAL A 120 -10.31 17.14 -2.47
N GLY A 121 -10.63 17.76 -3.62
CA GLY A 121 -10.34 17.18 -4.93
C GLY A 121 -8.84 17.08 -5.24
N GLN A 122 -8.48 16.23 -6.20
CA GLN A 122 -7.08 15.94 -6.54
C GLN A 122 -6.26 17.16 -6.97
N ARG A 123 -6.91 18.18 -7.55
CA ARG A 123 -6.24 19.44 -7.93
C ARG A 123 -5.91 20.27 -6.69
N GLU A 124 -6.86 20.39 -5.78
CA GLU A 124 -6.74 21.09 -4.50
C GLU A 124 -5.73 20.40 -3.61
N TRP A 125 -5.72 19.06 -3.58
CA TRP A 125 -4.74 18.25 -2.87
C TRP A 125 -3.31 18.58 -3.30
N LYS A 126 -3.02 18.50 -4.61
CA LYS A 126 -1.70 18.86 -5.15
C LYS A 126 -1.31 20.30 -4.83
N ALA A 127 -2.25 21.24 -4.93
CA ALA A 127 -2.00 22.64 -4.59
C ALA A 127 -1.70 22.83 -3.08
N LEU A 128 -2.43 22.12 -2.22
CA LEU A 128 -2.23 22.08 -0.78
C LEU A 128 -0.83 21.55 -0.49
N LEU A 129 -0.44 20.39 -1.00
CA LEU A 129 0.89 19.81 -0.76
C LEU A 129 2.02 20.75 -1.16
N ARG A 130 1.92 21.42 -2.32
CA ARG A 130 2.92 22.43 -2.76
C ARG A 130 3.06 23.60 -1.78
N SER A 131 2.01 23.93 -1.04
CA SER A 131 2.03 24.99 -0.03
C SER A 131 2.56 24.54 1.33
N GLN A 132 2.72 23.23 1.55
CA GLN A 132 3.10 22.63 2.83
C GLN A 132 4.54 22.09 2.84
N GLY A 133 5.48 22.75 2.14
CA GLY A 133 6.86 22.28 1.96
C GLY A 133 7.54 21.83 3.25
N ALA A 134 7.46 22.62 4.33
CA ALA A 134 8.06 22.25 5.61
C ALA A 134 7.45 20.98 6.23
N LEU A 135 6.13 20.74 6.10
CA LEU A 135 5.51 19.49 6.56
C LEU A 135 5.97 18.30 5.71
N LEU A 136 6.14 18.50 4.39
CA LEU A 136 6.62 17.45 3.51
C LEU A 136 8.08 17.09 3.80
N ASP A 137 8.94 18.07 4.06
CA ASP A 137 10.33 17.83 4.45
C ASP A 137 10.40 17.00 5.75
N GLU A 138 9.56 17.32 6.75
CA GLU A 138 9.46 16.51 7.97
C GLU A 138 8.98 15.07 7.72
N LEU A 139 8.11 14.84 6.74
CA LEU A 139 7.67 13.49 6.36
C LEU A 139 8.79 12.75 5.60
N VAL A 140 9.53 13.44 4.74
CA VAL A 140 10.70 12.88 4.04
C VAL A 140 11.77 12.45 5.04
N ASP A 141 12.06 13.25 6.06
CA ASP A 141 12.99 12.88 7.14
C ASP A 141 12.52 11.64 7.94
N ARG A 142 11.22 11.35 7.92
CA ARG A 142 10.62 10.15 8.52
C ARG A 142 10.51 8.97 7.56
N GLY A 143 11.05 9.10 6.34
CA GLY A 143 11.12 8.03 5.35
C GLY A 143 9.93 7.94 4.39
N PHE A 144 9.07 8.95 4.36
CA PHE A 144 7.99 9.02 3.36
C PHE A 144 8.53 9.56 2.02
N LEU A 145 8.02 9.00 0.93
CA LEU A 145 8.12 9.59 -0.39
C LEU A 145 7.04 10.67 -0.53
N CYS A 146 7.43 11.90 -0.88
CA CYS A 146 6.51 13.01 -1.09
C CYS A 146 6.75 13.64 -2.47
N ASP A 147 5.78 13.51 -3.40
CA ASP A 147 5.77 14.27 -4.67
C ASP A 147 4.49 15.13 -4.76
N PRO A 148 4.57 16.44 -4.44
CA PRO A 148 3.43 17.35 -4.49
C PRO A 148 2.95 17.65 -5.93
N ARG A 149 3.65 17.18 -6.97
CA ARG A 149 3.18 17.27 -8.36
C ARG A 149 2.20 16.15 -8.69
N THR A 150 2.48 14.93 -8.21
CA THR A 150 1.61 13.76 -8.40
C THR A 150 0.56 13.64 -7.31
N GLY A 151 0.77 14.27 -6.16
CA GLY A 151 -0.09 14.15 -4.99
C GLY A 151 0.34 13.01 -4.05
N ASP A 152 1.54 12.46 -4.24
CA ASP A 152 1.99 11.29 -3.49
C ASP A 152 2.52 11.74 -2.12
N ILE A 153 1.97 11.14 -1.07
CA ILE A 153 2.62 10.97 0.22
C ILE A 153 2.53 9.48 0.49
N ALA A 154 3.64 8.76 0.44
CA ALA A 154 3.62 7.31 0.56
C ALA A 154 4.81 6.75 1.34
N LEU A 155 4.64 5.57 1.91
CA LEU A 155 5.68 4.82 2.59
C LEU A 155 5.84 3.46 1.92
N THR A 156 6.95 3.26 1.20
CA THR A 156 7.28 1.97 0.59
C THR A 156 7.55 0.92 1.65
N ILE A 157 7.00 -0.28 1.47
CA ILE A 157 7.15 -1.40 2.38
C ILE A 157 8.22 -2.34 1.81
N PRO A 158 9.39 -2.46 2.45
CA PRO A 158 10.48 -3.29 1.96
C PRO A 158 10.25 -4.76 2.33
N ILE A 159 9.76 -5.56 1.39
CA ILE A 159 9.58 -7.00 1.57
C ILE A 159 10.85 -7.75 1.14
N ASP A 160 11.34 -8.63 2.01
CA ASP A 160 12.48 -9.49 1.72
C ASP A 160 12.02 -10.73 0.96
N ARG A 161 12.54 -10.91 -0.27
CA ARG A 161 12.18 -12.05 -1.13
C ARG A 161 12.55 -13.40 -0.53
N ALA A 162 13.68 -13.48 0.17
CA ALA A 162 14.14 -14.74 0.76
C ALA A 162 13.25 -15.12 1.95
N LEU A 163 12.88 -14.15 2.79
CA LEU A 163 11.91 -14.40 3.86
C LEU A 163 10.53 -14.74 3.31
N LEU A 164 10.09 -14.09 2.24
CA LEU A 164 8.82 -14.41 1.58
C LEU A 164 8.81 -15.84 1.02
N ALA A 165 9.89 -16.25 0.34
CA ALA A 165 10.03 -17.61 -0.16
C ALA A 165 10.04 -18.64 0.97
N LEU A 166 10.80 -18.40 2.04
CA LEU A 166 10.82 -19.27 3.23
C LEU A 166 9.42 -19.37 3.86
N GLY A 167 8.71 -18.26 3.97
CA GLY A 167 7.37 -18.25 4.55
C GLY A 167 6.34 -19.01 3.71
N PHE A 168 6.52 -19.10 2.38
CA PHE A 168 5.72 -19.99 1.54
C PHE A 168 6.07 -21.46 1.75
N GLU A 169 7.33 -21.80 1.98
CA GLU A 169 7.77 -23.17 2.28
C GLU A 169 7.30 -23.65 3.66
N GLU A 170 7.33 -22.76 4.66
CA GLU A 170 6.95 -23.05 6.05
C GLU A 170 5.46 -22.81 6.34
N GLU A 171 4.67 -22.37 5.34
CA GLU A 171 3.26 -21.96 5.46
C GLU A 171 3.01 -20.88 6.55
N THR A 172 4.01 -20.02 6.80
CA THR A 172 3.99 -18.95 7.81
C THR A 172 4.61 -17.66 7.25
N LEU A 173 3.82 -16.59 7.12
CA LEU A 173 4.25 -15.35 6.43
C LEU A 173 4.60 -14.20 7.39
N GLU A 174 4.57 -14.44 8.70
CA GLU A 174 4.70 -13.41 9.74
C GLU A 174 6.03 -12.66 9.64
N ALA A 175 7.15 -13.38 9.48
CA ALA A 175 8.46 -12.77 9.36
C ALA A 175 8.61 -11.96 8.07
N ALA A 176 8.06 -12.46 6.95
CA ALA A 176 8.09 -11.79 5.66
C ALA A 176 7.24 -10.51 5.64
N LEU A 177 6.12 -10.51 6.38
CA LEU A 177 5.18 -9.39 6.47
C LEU A 177 5.42 -8.45 7.65
N ALA A 178 6.41 -8.72 8.52
CA ALA A 178 6.81 -7.79 9.59
C ALA A 178 7.04 -6.33 9.10
N PRO A 179 7.59 -6.07 7.90
CA PRO A 179 7.71 -4.72 7.35
C PRO A 179 6.37 -4.00 7.11
N LEU A 180 5.28 -4.73 6.84
CA LEU A 180 3.93 -4.16 6.69
C LEU A 180 3.46 -3.57 8.03
N ALA A 181 3.56 -4.34 9.10
CA ALA A 181 3.23 -3.89 10.46
C ALA A 181 4.11 -2.69 10.88
N ALA A 182 5.41 -2.74 10.59
CA ALA A 182 6.34 -1.65 10.86
C ALA A 182 6.03 -0.38 10.05
N GLY A 183 5.45 -0.52 8.86
CA GLY A 183 4.94 0.59 8.06
C GLY A 183 3.83 1.34 8.78
N ILE A 184 2.85 0.62 9.35
CA ILE A 184 1.76 1.20 10.14
C ILE A 184 2.32 1.88 11.40
N ASP A 185 3.25 1.23 12.10
CA ASP A 185 3.90 1.82 13.29
C ASP A 185 4.63 3.13 12.96
N ARG A 186 5.21 3.25 11.76
CA ARG A 186 5.85 4.48 11.29
C ARG A 186 4.84 5.58 10.96
N ILE A 187 3.68 5.22 10.42
CA ILE A 187 2.56 6.16 10.25
C ILE A 187 2.12 6.69 11.62
N VAL A 188 1.94 5.82 12.60
CA VAL A 188 1.59 6.18 13.99
C VAL A 188 2.66 7.09 14.61
N ALA A 189 3.95 6.75 14.48
CA ALA A 189 5.04 7.59 14.96
C ALA A 189 5.08 8.97 14.25
N SER A 190 4.46 9.08 13.08
CA SER A 190 4.35 10.30 12.29
C SER A 190 3.04 11.07 12.50
N ARG A 191 2.20 10.62 13.44
CA ARG A 191 0.86 11.14 13.70
C ARG A 191 0.82 12.66 13.87
N SER A 192 1.77 13.25 14.59
CA SER A 192 1.80 14.70 14.82
C SER A 192 2.01 15.55 13.57
N VAL A 193 2.65 15.00 12.52
CA VAL A 193 2.79 15.68 11.23
C VAL A 193 1.48 15.55 10.44
N PHE A 194 0.89 14.36 10.43
CA PHE A 194 -0.38 14.12 9.76
C PHE A 194 -1.55 14.86 10.40
N ASP A 195 -1.59 15.01 11.72
CA ASP A 195 -2.62 15.81 12.40
C ASP A 195 -2.57 17.27 11.93
N ARG A 196 -1.36 17.84 11.74
CA ARG A 196 -1.21 19.19 11.18
C ARG A 196 -1.72 19.25 9.74
N LEU A 197 -1.42 18.24 8.93
CA LEU A 197 -1.91 18.14 7.55
C LEU A 197 -3.45 18.07 7.53
N VAL A 198 -4.06 17.27 8.40
CA VAL A 198 -5.52 17.19 8.58
C VAL A 198 -6.12 18.54 8.95
N GLN A 199 -5.50 19.32 9.84
CA GLN A 199 -5.97 20.68 10.14
C GLN A 199 -5.92 21.61 8.92
N VAL A 200 -4.90 21.47 8.06
CA VAL A 200 -4.82 22.25 6.81
C VAL A 200 -5.94 21.85 5.85
N ILE A 201 -6.24 20.56 5.73
CA ILE A 201 -7.33 20.05 4.88
C ILE A 201 -8.69 20.57 5.40
N LYS A 202 -8.93 20.50 6.71
CA LYS A 202 -10.14 21.06 7.36
C LYS A 202 -10.34 22.52 7.01
N GLY A 203 -9.28 23.33 7.00
CA GLY A 203 -9.34 24.74 6.63
C GLY A 203 -9.61 25.04 5.15
N LYS A 204 -9.63 24.01 4.28
CA LYS A 204 -9.93 24.14 2.84
C LYS A 204 -11.33 23.68 2.46
N MET A 205 -12.01 22.92 3.33
CA MET A 205 -13.37 22.48 3.05
C MET A 205 -14.34 23.66 3.14
N PRO A 206 -15.29 23.80 2.19
CA PRO A 206 -16.37 24.77 2.32
C PRO A 206 -17.20 24.43 3.56
N SER A 207 -17.35 25.40 4.45
CA SER A 207 -18.24 25.36 5.61
C SER A 207 -19.71 25.35 5.23
#